data_AF-A0A7C6E7S4-F1
#
_entry.id   AF-A0A7C6E7S4-F1
#
_cell.length_a   1.000
_cell.length_b   1.000
_cell.length_c   1.000
_cell.angle_alpha   90.00
_cell.angle_beta   90.00
_cell.angle_gamma   90.00
#
_symmetry.space_group_name_H-M   'P 1'
#
loop_
_entity.id
_entity.type
_entity.pdbx_description
1 polymer ?
#
loop_
_entity_poly.entity_id
_entity_poly.type
_entity_poly.pdbx_seq_one_letter_code
_entity_poly.pdbx_strand_id
1 'polypeptide(L)'
;MSAAPSIPELTTLLRILVLGAYAALVVKLCTAGLCLTYRSFTAYLIFRVARGLVLLCIPWKTSLYAKVYTATEPILWFFYIVVILELYSLALGRFKGIATLGRWVISGALIAAVTISIVSLIPDLSSPHPYPYIHLTTVIGRAVCGSLALFLLGVTVFLVLFPVPLSRNVVVHSVVYSIYFLTLTLAYFVHNVFGPQTLPVVNLVLQGVTGLTLVAWMLLLSPAGEQVVVASRRPWEAEDEERLVRHLDLINAALLRVARK
;
A
#
# COMPACT_ATOMS: atom_id res chain seq x y z
N MET A 1 -10.17 25.29 -33.40
CA MET A 1 -10.43 25.19 -31.95
C MET A 1 -10.88 23.78 -31.65
N SER A 2 -9.99 22.93 -31.14
CA SER A 2 -10.36 21.59 -30.66
C SER A 2 -11.22 21.77 -29.40
N ALA A 3 -12.47 21.32 -29.46
CA ALA A 3 -13.35 21.30 -28.28
C ALA A 3 -12.63 20.56 -27.14
N ALA A 4 -12.60 21.16 -25.95
CA ALA A 4 -12.04 20.49 -24.78
C ALA A 4 -12.80 19.17 -24.55
N PRO A 5 -12.09 18.05 -24.33
CA PRO A 5 -12.74 16.75 -24.16
C PRO A 5 -13.68 16.80 -22.96
N SER A 6 -14.85 16.19 -23.11
CA SER A 6 -15.81 16.08 -22.02
C SER A 6 -15.24 15.20 -20.89
N ILE A 7 -15.63 15.44 -19.64
CA ILE A 7 -15.19 14.66 -18.46
C ILE A 7 -15.25 13.12 -18.71
N PRO A 8 -16.33 12.54 -19.29
CA PRO A 8 -16.37 11.09 -19.55
C PRO A 8 -15.32 10.61 -20.58
N GLU A 9 -15.05 11.39 -21.62
CA GLU A 9 -14.01 11.06 -22.61
C GLU A 9 -12.63 11.08 -21.97
N LEU A 10 -12.35 12.10 -21.15
CA LEU A 10 -11.10 12.21 -20.40
C LEU A 10 -10.89 11.01 -19.47
N THR A 11 -11.92 10.59 -18.74
CA THR A 11 -11.82 9.42 -17.84
C THR A 11 -11.61 8.10 -18.60
N THR A 12 -12.08 8.01 -19.84
CA THR A 12 -11.90 6.81 -20.67
C THR A 12 -10.48 6.76 -21.24
N LEU A 13 -9.99 7.88 -21.75
CA LEU A 13 -8.64 8.01 -22.27
C LEU A 13 -7.60 7.76 -21.17
N LEU A 14 -7.81 8.36 -19.99
CA LEU A 14 -6.96 8.15 -18.82
C LEU A 14 -6.96 6.68 -18.37
N ARG A 15 -8.10 5.99 -18.43
CA ARG A 15 -8.20 4.56 -18.08
C ARG A 15 -7.33 3.71 -18.98
N ILE A 16 -7.35 3.97 -20.29
CA ILE A 16 -6.54 3.24 -21.28
C ILE A 16 -5.05 3.52 -21.03
N LEU A 17 -4.69 4.79 -20.80
CA LEU A 17 -3.30 5.17 -20.49
C LEU A 17 -2.80 4.50 -19.21
N VAL A 18 -3.59 4.49 -18.14
CA VAL A 18 -3.25 3.84 -16.87
C VAL A 18 -3.11 2.33 -17.06
N LEU A 19 -3.98 1.69 -17.84
CA LEU A 19 -3.85 0.27 -18.16
C LEU A 19 -2.56 -0.04 -18.93
N GLY A 20 -2.21 0.80 -19.90
CA GLY A 20 -0.94 0.70 -20.62
C GLY A 20 0.26 0.89 -19.69
N ALA A 21 0.19 1.84 -18.74
CA ALA A 21 1.22 2.07 -17.74
C ALA A 21 1.42 0.88 -16.79
N TYR A 22 0.34 0.17 -16.41
CA TYR A 22 0.44 -1.09 -15.66
C TYR A 22 1.23 -2.14 -16.45
N ALA A 23 0.88 -2.35 -17.73
CA ALA A 23 1.56 -3.32 -18.58
C ALA A 23 3.04 -2.94 -18.80
N ALA A 24 3.33 -1.67 -19.06
CA ALA A 24 4.69 -1.16 -19.22
C ALA A 24 5.53 -1.38 -17.94
N LEU A 25 4.96 -1.15 -16.75
CA LEU A 25 5.66 -1.39 -15.49
C LEU A 25 5.97 -2.88 -15.28
N VAL A 26 5.05 -3.79 -15.64
CA VAL A 26 5.31 -5.24 -15.59
C VAL A 26 6.49 -5.61 -16.49
N VAL A 27 6.47 -5.15 -17.74
CA VAL A 27 7.56 -5.39 -18.70
C VAL A 27 8.88 -4.87 -18.13
N LYS A 28 8.90 -3.62 -17.66
CA LYS A 28 10.08 -3.01 -17.06
C LYS A 28 10.63 -3.82 -15.88
N LEU A 29 9.79 -4.26 -14.95
CA LEU A 29 10.22 -5.05 -13.79
C LEU A 29 10.86 -6.37 -14.22
N CYS A 30 10.33 -7.00 -15.28
CA CYS A 30 10.84 -8.29 -15.74
C CYS A 30 12.12 -8.13 -16.56
N THR A 31 12.23 -7.11 -17.41
CA THR A 31 13.48 -6.79 -18.12
C THR A 31 14.59 -6.35 -17.15
N ALA A 32 14.23 -5.74 -16.03
CA ALA A 32 15.16 -5.31 -14.99
C ALA A 32 15.54 -6.43 -14.01
N GLY A 33 14.99 -7.65 -14.15
CA GLY A 33 15.24 -8.76 -13.21
C GLY A 33 14.62 -8.57 -11.82
N LEU A 34 13.77 -7.56 -11.64
CA LEU A 34 13.11 -7.22 -10.36
C LEU A 34 11.84 -8.04 -10.12
N CYS A 35 11.33 -8.76 -11.12
CA CYS A 35 10.11 -9.59 -11.01
C CYS A 35 10.23 -10.69 -9.94
N LEU A 36 11.43 -11.24 -9.70
CA LEU A 36 11.66 -12.26 -8.66
C LEU A 36 11.88 -11.66 -7.26
N THR A 37 12.34 -10.41 -7.18
CA THR A 37 12.48 -9.70 -5.90
C THR A 37 11.12 -9.21 -5.40
N TYR A 38 10.29 -8.71 -6.32
CA TYR A 38 8.96 -8.15 -6.05
C TYR A 38 7.86 -9.03 -6.65
N ARG A 39 7.77 -10.29 -6.20
CA ARG A 39 6.90 -11.33 -6.79
C ARG A 39 5.43 -10.98 -6.63
N SER A 40 5.06 -10.58 -5.42
CA SER A 40 3.69 -10.25 -5.03
C SER A 40 3.24 -8.97 -5.72
N PHE A 41 4.13 -7.96 -5.79
CA PHE A 41 3.84 -6.73 -6.52
C PHE A 41 3.68 -6.97 -8.02
N THR A 42 4.56 -7.78 -8.61
CA THR A 42 4.45 -8.15 -10.03
C THR A 42 3.13 -8.90 -10.30
N ALA A 43 2.77 -9.87 -9.44
CA ALA A 43 1.52 -10.61 -9.56
C ALA A 43 0.29 -9.68 -9.43
N TYR A 44 0.34 -8.71 -8.51
CA TYR A 44 -0.67 -7.66 -8.38
C TYR A 44 -0.81 -6.85 -9.69
N LEU A 45 0.29 -6.40 -10.28
CA LEU A 45 0.25 -5.63 -11.53
C LEU A 45 -0.32 -6.46 -12.69
N ILE A 46 0.07 -7.74 -12.82
CA ILE A 46 -0.48 -8.65 -13.83
C ILE A 46 -2.00 -8.81 -13.64
N PHE A 47 -2.44 -9.01 -12.40
CA PHE A 47 -3.86 -9.12 -12.09
C PHE A 47 -4.62 -7.82 -12.41
N ARG A 48 -4.03 -6.64 -12.16
CA ARG A 48 -4.61 -5.34 -12.53
C ARG A 48 -4.76 -5.21 -14.05
N VAL A 49 -3.78 -5.64 -14.83
CA VAL A 49 -3.86 -5.66 -16.29
C VAL A 49 -4.96 -6.61 -16.76
N ALA A 50 -4.97 -7.84 -16.27
CA ALA A 50 -5.97 -8.85 -16.64
C ALA A 50 -7.40 -8.39 -16.30
N ARG A 51 -7.62 -7.90 -15.07
CA ARG A 51 -8.89 -7.31 -14.64
C ARG A 51 -9.30 -6.14 -15.54
N GLY A 52 -8.35 -5.24 -15.86
CA GLY A 52 -8.60 -4.10 -16.72
C GLY A 52 -9.03 -4.48 -18.13
N LEU A 53 -8.37 -5.49 -18.74
CA LEU A 53 -8.74 -6.02 -20.05
C LEU A 53 -10.14 -6.65 -20.03
N VAL A 54 -10.46 -7.47 -19.03
CA VAL A 54 -11.79 -8.07 -18.88
C VAL A 54 -12.87 -6.99 -18.74
N LEU A 55 -12.62 -5.96 -17.92
CA LEU A 55 -13.58 -4.87 -17.72
C LEU A 55 -13.71 -3.93 -18.94
N LEU A 56 -12.70 -3.84 -19.82
CA LEU A 56 -12.81 -3.11 -21.08
C LEU A 56 -13.72 -3.83 -22.08
N CYS A 57 -13.76 -5.16 -22.06
CA CYS A 57 -14.66 -5.95 -22.92
C CYS A 57 -16.13 -5.88 -22.48
N ILE A 58 -16.43 -5.36 -21.30
CA ILE A 58 -17.79 -5.32 -20.73
C ILE A 58 -18.32 -3.88 -20.71
N PRO A 59 -19.54 -3.60 -21.22
CA PRO A 59 -20.12 -2.26 -21.15
C PRO A 59 -20.33 -1.81 -19.69
N TRP A 60 -19.96 -0.56 -19.39
CA TRP A 60 -19.96 -0.01 -18.03
C TRP A 60 -21.35 0.03 -17.35
N LYS A 61 -22.44 0.09 -18.13
CA LYS A 61 -23.82 0.18 -17.60
C LYS A 61 -24.52 -1.18 -17.45
N THR A 62 -23.78 -2.29 -17.41
CA THR A 62 -24.37 -3.63 -17.36
C THR A 62 -24.26 -4.23 -15.95
N SER A 63 -25.28 -4.99 -15.51
CA SER A 63 -25.25 -5.74 -14.24
C SER A 63 -24.04 -6.70 -14.17
N LEU A 64 -23.60 -7.22 -15.31
CA LEU A 64 -22.40 -8.04 -15.43
C LEU A 64 -21.13 -7.27 -15.02
N TYR A 65 -20.99 -5.99 -15.43
CA TYR A 65 -19.87 -5.14 -15.03
C TYR A 65 -19.82 -5.00 -13.52
N ALA A 66 -20.95 -4.70 -12.89
CA ALA A 66 -21.05 -4.56 -11.45
C ALA A 66 -20.67 -5.88 -10.73
N LYS A 67 -21.19 -7.03 -11.19
CA LYS A 67 -20.87 -8.33 -10.59
C LYS A 67 -19.37 -8.67 -10.69
N VAL A 68 -18.78 -8.50 -11.87
CA VAL A 68 -17.35 -8.79 -12.09
C VAL A 68 -16.48 -7.81 -11.29
N TYR A 69 -16.83 -6.53 -11.28
CA TYR A 69 -16.15 -5.51 -10.48
C TYR A 69 -16.17 -5.88 -9.00
N THR A 70 -17.35 -6.13 -8.43
CA THR A 70 -17.53 -6.48 -7.01
C THR A 70 -16.86 -7.80 -6.64
N ALA A 71 -16.87 -8.81 -7.50
CA ALA A 71 -16.23 -10.09 -7.23
C ALA A 71 -14.69 -10.03 -7.27
N THR A 72 -14.12 -9.11 -8.07
CA THR A 72 -12.67 -8.95 -8.20
C THR A 72 -12.06 -7.96 -7.20
N GLU A 73 -12.90 -7.16 -6.52
CA GLU A 73 -12.48 -6.21 -5.48
C GLU A 73 -11.76 -6.90 -4.29
N PRO A 74 -12.28 -8.00 -3.71
CA PRO A 74 -11.63 -8.67 -2.58
C PRO A 74 -10.28 -9.28 -2.94
N ILE A 75 -10.13 -9.73 -4.20
CA ILE A 75 -8.88 -10.26 -4.71
C ILE A 75 -7.81 -9.16 -4.74
N LEU A 76 -8.20 -7.92 -5.08
CA LEU A 76 -7.27 -6.78 -4.98
C LEU A 76 -6.87 -6.47 -3.55
N TRP A 77 -7.80 -6.53 -2.60
CA TRP A 77 -7.48 -6.33 -1.19
C TRP A 77 -6.51 -7.39 -0.67
N PHE A 78 -6.68 -8.64 -1.12
CA PHE A 78 -5.72 -9.70 -0.81
C PHE A 78 -4.32 -9.35 -1.37
N PHE A 79 -4.22 -8.94 -2.64
CA PHE A 79 -2.95 -8.51 -3.21
C PHE A 79 -2.33 -7.33 -2.45
N TYR A 80 -3.14 -6.36 -2.03
CA TYR A 80 -2.67 -5.24 -1.21
C TYR A 80 -1.99 -5.71 0.07
N ILE A 81 -2.59 -6.66 0.79
CA ILE A 81 -2.02 -7.25 2.01
C ILE A 81 -0.70 -7.95 1.68
N VAL A 82 -0.68 -8.82 0.68
CA VAL A 82 0.51 -9.62 0.35
C VAL A 82 1.66 -8.74 -0.14
N VAL A 83 1.39 -7.68 -0.92
CA VAL A 83 2.43 -6.73 -1.35
C VAL A 83 3.03 -5.97 -0.17
N ILE A 84 2.20 -5.56 0.79
CA ILE A 84 2.69 -4.91 2.00
C ILE A 84 3.57 -5.87 2.83
N LEU A 85 3.15 -7.13 2.96
CA LEU A 85 3.95 -8.16 3.63
C LEU A 85 5.26 -8.44 2.91
N GLU A 86 5.26 -8.45 1.58
CA GLU A 86 6.46 -8.57 0.76
C GLU A 86 7.42 -7.39 1.00
N LEU A 87 6.93 -6.16 0.88
CA LEU A 87 7.70 -4.94 1.15
C LEU A 87 8.30 -4.95 2.56
N TYR A 88 7.50 -5.39 3.53
CA TYR A 88 7.95 -5.55 4.91
C TYR A 88 9.05 -6.61 5.06
N SER A 89 8.88 -7.78 4.44
CA SER A 89 9.86 -8.85 4.47
C SER A 89 11.20 -8.42 3.86
N LEU A 90 11.15 -7.59 2.81
CA LEU A 90 12.33 -7.00 2.20
C LEU A 90 12.97 -5.94 3.10
N ALA A 91 12.17 -5.13 3.80
CA ALA A 91 12.67 -4.12 4.73
C ALA A 91 13.35 -4.73 5.97
N LEU A 92 12.77 -5.77 6.57
CA LEU A 92 13.29 -6.38 7.79
C LEU A 92 14.13 -7.64 7.60
N GLY A 93 14.15 -8.23 6.41
CA GLY A 93 14.90 -9.47 6.12
C GLY A 93 16.40 -9.38 6.41
N ARG A 94 16.96 -8.17 6.46
CA ARG A 94 18.38 -7.92 6.80
C ARG A 94 18.66 -7.79 8.31
N PHE A 95 17.64 -7.62 9.16
CA PHE A 95 17.81 -7.40 10.59
C PHE A 95 17.24 -8.57 11.40
N LYS A 96 17.98 -9.68 11.44
CA LYS A 96 17.59 -10.89 12.19
C LYS A 96 17.34 -10.63 13.69
N GLY A 97 18.01 -9.63 14.29
CA GLY A 97 17.81 -9.23 15.69
C GLY A 97 16.60 -8.32 15.94
N ILE A 98 16.23 -7.46 14.98
CA ILE A 98 15.04 -6.58 15.07
C ILE A 98 13.77 -7.31 14.65
N ALA A 99 13.87 -8.40 13.88
CA ALA A 99 12.73 -9.18 13.43
C ALA A 99 11.81 -9.70 14.56
N THR A 100 12.29 -9.80 15.80
CA THR A 100 11.50 -10.17 16.97
C THR A 100 10.79 -8.97 17.60
N LEU A 101 11.45 -7.83 17.73
CA LEU A 101 10.86 -6.58 18.25
C LEU A 101 9.91 -5.93 17.22
N GLY A 102 10.28 -5.97 15.95
CA GLY A 102 9.47 -5.52 14.83
C GLY A 102 8.12 -6.22 14.80
N ARG A 103 8.06 -7.53 15.05
CA ARG A 103 6.78 -8.28 15.12
C ARG A 103 5.80 -7.71 16.15
N TRP A 104 6.26 -7.24 17.30
CA TRP A 104 5.40 -6.60 18.31
C TRP A 104 4.95 -5.20 17.91
N VAL A 105 5.86 -4.38 17.40
CA VAL A 105 5.54 -3.04 16.89
C VAL A 105 4.54 -3.13 15.73
N ILE A 106 4.66 -4.14 14.87
CA ILE A 106 3.80 -4.40 13.73
C ILE A 106 2.46 -4.94 14.15
N SER A 107 2.44 -5.92 15.06
CA SER A 107 1.18 -6.43 15.59
C SER A 107 0.43 -5.31 16.30
N GLY A 108 1.12 -4.47 17.07
CA GLY A 108 0.58 -3.26 17.68
C GLY A 108 0.06 -2.26 16.64
N ALA A 109 0.85 -1.93 15.61
CA ALA A 109 0.46 -0.99 14.56
C ALA A 109 -0.70 -1.51 13.71
N LEU A 110 -0.73 -2.81 13.41
CA LEU A 110 -1.81 -3.46 12.67
C LEU A 110 -3.09 -3.48 13.50
N ILE A 111 -3.01 -3.88 14.77
CA ILE A 111 -4.15 -3.85 15.70
C ILE A 111 -4.67 -2.42 15.84
N ALA A 112 -3.79 -1.44 16.03
CA ALA A 112 -4.17 -0.03 16.14
C ALA A 112 -4.83 0.47 14.84
N ALA A 113 -4.25 0.16 13.68
CA ALA A 113 -4.80 0.54 12.38
C ALA A 113 -6.17 -0.09 12.11
N VAL A 114 -6.34 -1.38 12.44
CA VAL A 114 -7.62 -2.07 12.36
C VAL A 114 -8.63 -1.44 13.33
N THR A 115 -8.23 -1.17 14.57
CA THR A 115 -9.10 -0.57 15.59
C THR A 115 -9.55 0.83 15.18
N ILE A 116 -8.62 1.71 14.78
CA ILE A 116 -8.92 3.06 14.30
C ILE A 116 -9.84 3.00 13.07
N SER A 117 -9.60 2.04 12.17
CA SER A 117 -10.43 1.85 10.99
C SER A 117 -11.85 1.42 11.37
N ILE A 118 -12.02 0.44 12.25
CA ILE A 118 -13.35 -0.01 12.74
C ILE A 118 -14.08 1.13 13.47
N VAL A 119 -13.39 1.89 14.32
CA VAL A 119 -13.98 3.04 15.02
C VAL A 119 -14.46 4.10 14.02
N SER A 120 -13.71 4.33 12.94
CA SER A 120 -14.12 5.25 11.86
C SER A 120 -15.38 4.79 11.11
N LEU A 121 -15.76 3.52 11.20
CA LEU A 121 -16.93 2.93 10.55
C LEU A 121 -18.22 2.97 11.40
N ILE A 122 -18.11 3.22 12.71
CA ILE A 122 -19.27 3.26 13.63
C ILE A 122 -20.38 4.25 13.16
N PRO A 123 -20.06 5.45 12.65
CA PRO A 123 -21.08 6.38 12.15
C PRO A 123 -21.87 5.85 10.94
N ASP A 124 -21.22 5.07 10.06
CA ASP A 124 -21.84 4.55 8.84
C ASP A 124 -22.71 3.32 9.09
N LEU A 125 -22.29 2.46 10.02
CA LEU A 125 -23.07 1.26 10.40
C LEU A 125 -24.41 1.61 11.05
N SER A 126 -24.54 2.82 11.59
CA SER A 126 -25.74 3.30 12.28
C SER A 126 -26.78 3.92 11.33
N SER A 127 -26.45 4.05 10.04
CA SER A 127 -27.30 4.71 9.03
C SER A 127 -28.09 3.69 8.19
N PRO A 128 -29.43 3.75 8.13
CA PRO A 128 -30.23 2.84 7.31
C PRO A 128 -29.99 3.04 5.81
N HIS A 129 -29.44 2.04 5.12
CA HIS A 129 -29.17 2.11 3.68
C HIS A 129 -30.07 1.19 2.83
N PRO A 130 -30.59 1.67 1.67
CA PRO A 130 -31.50 0.88 0.81
C PRO A 130 -30.90 -0.36 0.13
N TYR A 131 -29.57 -0.48 0.05
CA TYR A 131 -28.87 -1.57 -0.67
C TYR A 131 -27.79 -2.21 0.21
N PRO A 132 -28.13 -3.24 1.00
CA PRO A 132 -27.24 -3.76 2.05
C PRO A 132 -25.95 -4.39 1.51
N TYR A 133 -25.99 -5.05 0.35
CA TYR A 133 -24.82 -5.71 -0.21
C TYR A 133 -23.74 -4.73 -0.70
N ILE A 134 -24.14 -3.67 -1.41
CA ILE A 134 -23.20 -2.65 -1.92
C ILE A 134 -22.62 -1.86 -0.75
N HIS A 135 -23.46 -1.51 0.22
CA HIS A 135 -23.04 -0.84 1.45
C HIS A 135 -21.98 -1.68 2.19
N LEU A 136 -22.24 -2.98 2.42
CA LEU A 136 -21.30 -3.87 3.10
C LEU A 136 -19.96 -3.96 2.35
N THR A 137 -19.97 -4.07 1.03
CA THR A 137 -18.72 -4.13 0.25
C THR A 137 -17.91 -2.83 0.32
N THR A 138 -18.56 -1.67 0.31
CA THR A 138 -17.90 -0.37 0.44
C THR A 138 -17.34 -0.17 1.84
N VAL A 139 -18.10 -0.56 2.86
CA VAL A 139 -17.71 -0.51 4.28
C VAL A 139 -16.49 -1.39 4.53
N ILE A 140 -16.51 -2.65 4.09
CA ILE A 140 -15.36 -3.56 4.20
C ILE A 140 -14.16 -3.03 3.42
N GLY A 141 -14.37 -2.56 2.19
CA GLY A 141 -13.29 -2.01 1.36
C GLY A 141 -12.61 -0.80 2.00
N ARG A 142 -13.39 0.09 2.61
CA ARG A 142 -12.88 1.22 3.39
C ARG A 142 -12.12 0.77 4.64
N ALA A 143 -12.63 -0.23 5.36
CA ALA A 143 -11.95 -0.76 6.55
C ALA A 143 -10.57 -1.35 6.20
N VAL A 144 -10.52 -2.14 5.14
CA VAL A 144 -9.28 -2.76 4.68
C VAL A 144 -8.32 -1.70 4.15
N CYS A 145 -8.76 -0.81 3.25
CA CYS A 145 -7.87 0.21 2.71
C CYS A 145 -7.36 1.18 3.78
N GLY A 146 -8.22 1.60 4.72
CA GLY A 146 -7.86 2.51 5.80
C GLY A 146 -6.89 1.89 6.80
N SER A 147 -7.10 0.64 7.21
CA SER A 147 -6.16 -0.08 8.08
C SER A 147 -4.81 -0.29 7.39
N LEU A 148 -4.79 -0.65 6.10
CA LEU A 148 -3.54 -0.78 5.34
C LEU A 148 -2.82 0.56 5.17
N ALA A 149 -3.55 1.65 4.92
CA ALA A 149 -2.98 2.99 4.80
C ALA A 149 -2.34 3.45 6.11
N LEU A 150 -3.03 3.30 7.24
CA LEU A 150 -2.51 3.63 8.57
C LEU A 150 -1.30 2.76 8.93
N PHE A 151 -1.38 1.47 8.64
CA PHE A 151 -0.27 0.55 8.84
C PHE A 151 0.97 0.98 8.03
N LEU A 152 0.80 1.23 6.73
CA LEU A 152 1.89 1.68 5.87
C LEU A 152 2.44 3.04 6.29
N LEU A 153 1.60 3.96 6.73
CA LEU A 153 2.04 5.26 7.22
C LEU A 153 2.86 5.10 8.51
N GLY A 154 2.40 4.27 9.44
CA GLY A 154 3.15 3.93 10.65
C GLY A 154 4.51 3.28 10.35
N VAL A 155 4.55 2.34 9.40
CA VAL A 155 5.79 1.73 8.93
C VAL A 155 6.69 2.77 8.26
N THR A 156 6.19 3.61 7.37
CA THR A 156 6.98 4.65 6.71
C THR A 156 7.54 5.65 7.71
N VAL A 157 6.74 6.10 8.69
CA VAL A 157 7.20 6.97 9.78
C VAL A 157 8.27 6.26 10.60
N PHE A 158 8.07 5.01 10.99
CA PHE A 158 9.07 4.21 11.67
C PHE A 158 10.38 4.12 10.86
N LEU A 159 10.31 3.84 9.56
CA LEU A 159 11.50 3.76 8.71
C LEU A 159 12.23 5.09 8.52
N VAL A 160 11.51 6.22 8.58
CA VAL A 160 12.11 7.56 8.52
C VAL A 160 12.72 7.96 9.86
N LEU A 161 12.07 7.61 10.97
CA LEU A 161 12.52 7.94 12.33
C LEU A 161 13.67 7.05 12.80
N PHE A 162 13.69 5.78 12.40
CA PHE A 162 14.72 4.83 12.74
C PHE A 162 15.64 4.63 11.53
N PRO A 163 16.94 5.01 11.60
CA PRO A 163 17.88 4.91 10.49
C PRO A 163 18.29 3.45 10.27
N VAL A 164 17.37 2.67 9.73
CA VAL A 164 17.55 1.28 9.34
C VAL A 164 18.19 1.27 7.94
N PRO A 165 19.36 0.66 7.72
CA PRO A 165 19.98 0.61 6.40
C PRO A 165 19.12 -0.20 5.41
N LEU A 166 18.29 0.51 4.65
CA LEU A 166 17.38 -0.05 3.65
C LEU A 166 17.92 0.17 2.23
N SER A 167 17.52 -0.70 1.30
CA SER A 167 17.77 -0.43 -0.12
C SER A 167 16.92 0.75 -0.57
N ARG A 168 17.47 1.56 -1.48
CA ARG A 168 16.75 2.72 -2.04
C ARG A 168 15.39 2.32 -2.61
N ASN A 169 15.30 1.15 -3.25
CA ASN A 169 14.06 0.68 -3.84
C ASN A 169 12.99 0.37 -2.79
N VAL A 170 13.36 -0.23 -1.65
CA VAL A 170 12.40 -0.48 -0.54
C VAL A 170 11.85 0.83 -0.01
N VAL A 171 12.68 1.85 0.20
CA VAL A 171 12.24 3.17 0.67
C VAL A 171 11.29 3.83 -0.33
N VAL A 172 11.69 3.88 -1.61
CA VAL A 172 10.84 4.42 -2.69
C VAL A 172 9.52 3.66 -2.76
N HIS A 173 9.56 2.32 -2.71
CA HIS A 173 8.37 1.50 -2.82
C HIS A 173 7.42 1.78 -1.66
N SER A 174 7.91 1.84 -0.42
CA SER A 174 7.12 2.22 0.77
C SER A 174 6.46 3.59 0.63
N VAL A 175 7.22 4.62 0.28
CA VAL A 175 6.70 6.00 0.19
C VAL A 175 5.62 6.11 -0.88
N VAL A 176 5.88 5.57 -2.08
CA VAL A 176 4.91 5.61 -3.19
C VAL A 176 3.65 4.82 -2.83
N TYR A 177 3.78 3.66 -2.17
CA TYR A 177 2.63 2.87 -1.71
C TYR A 177 1.82 3.58 -0.61
N SER A 178 2.47 4.25 0.35
CA SER A 178 1.78 5.04 1.37
C SER A 178 0.92 6.15 0.74
N ILE A 179 1.47 6.90 -0.22
CA ILE A 179 0.74 7.96 -0.93
C ILE A 179 -0.46 7.38 -1.69
N TYR A 180 -0.26 6.24 -2.37
CA TYR A 180 -1.32 5.55 -3.10
C TYR A 180 -2.48 5.14 -2.19
N PHE A 181 -2.19 4.46 -1.07
CA PHE A 181 -3.22 4.02 -0.13
C PHE A 181 -3.90 5.17 0.61
N LEU A 182 -3.17 6.25 0.91
CA LEU A 182 -3.75 7.43 1.53
C LEU A 182 -4.78 8.07 0.59
N THR A 183 -4.45 8.18 -0.69
CA THR A 183 -5.36 8.70 -1.72
C THR A 183 -6.57 7.78 -1.89
N LEU A 184 -6.36 6.46 -1.92
CA LEU A 184 -7.44 5.48 -2.02
C LEU A 184 -8.39 5.56 -0.82
N THR A 185 -7.84 5.67 0.40
CA THR A 185 -8.63 5.82 1.63
C THR A 185 -9.44 7.11 1.63
N LEU A 186 -8.82 8.23 1.24
CA LEU A 186 -9.50 9.52 1.14
C LEU A 186 -10.62 9.48 0.08
N ALA A 187 -10.40 8.80 -1.05
CA ALA A 187 -11.41 8.63 -2.09
C ALA A 187 -12.64 7.85 -1.59
N TYR A 188 -12.44 6.75 -0.86
CA TYR A 188 -13.55 6.02 -0.22
C TYR A 188 -14.28 6.88 0.80
N PHE A 189 -13.56 7.67 1.60
CA PHE A 189 -14.16 8.59 2.56
C PHE A 189 -15.02 9.65 1.88
N VAL A 190 -14.48 10.32 0.85
CA VAL A 190 -15.21 11.35 0.08
C VAL A 190 -16.45 10.75 -0.58
N HIS A 191 -16.34 9.59 -1.21
CA HIS A 191 -17.48 8.92 -1.83
C HIS A 191 -18.59 8.62 -0.83
N ASN A 192 -18.22 8.19 0.38
CA ASN A 192 -19.17 7.82 1.40
C ASN A 192 -19.85 9.03 2.06
N VAL A 193 -19.11 10.10 2.33
CA VAL A 193 -19.65 11.33 2.97
C VAL A 193 -20.49 12.15 1.99
N PHE A 194 -20.02 12.32 0.75
CA PHE A 194 -20.65 13.20 -0.23
C PHE A 194 -21.55 12.46 -1.23
N GLY A 195 -21.64 11.13 -1.11
CA GLY A 195 -22.53 10.29 -1.91
C GLY A 195 -22.11 10.08 -3.38
N PRO A 196 -22.98 9.46 -4.19
CA PRO A 196 -22.65 8.99 -5.55
C PRO A 196 -22.32 10.09 -6.55
N GLN A 197 -22.71 11.34 -6.27
CA GLN A 197 -22.51 12.48 -7.18
C GLN A 197 -21.03 12.82 -7.36
N THR A 198 -20.18 12.43 -6.40
CA THR A 198 -18.73 12.64 -6.43
C THR A 198 -17.97 11.60 -7.25
N LEU A 199 -18.63 10.50 -7.67
CA LEU A 199 -17.99 9.38 -8.37
C LEU A 199 -17.16 9.79 -9.60
N PRO A 200 -17.60 10.70 -10.48
CA PRO A 200 -16.81 11.08 -11.64
C PRO A 200 -15.50 11.78 -11.26
N VAL A 201 -15.56 12.70 -10.29
CA VAL A 201 -14.40 13.47 -9.82
C VAL A 201 -13.43 12.58 -9.06
N VAL A 202 -13.95 11.76 -8.14
CA VAL A 202 -13.15 10.80 -7.35
C VAL A 202 -12.43 9.82 -8.28
N ASN A 203 -13.12 9.27 -9.28
CA ASN A 203 -12.53 8.36 -10.25
C ASN A 203 -11.46 9.04 -11.10
N LEU A 204 -11.67 10.29 -11.53
CA LEU A 204 -10.67 11.06 -12.27
C LEU A 204 -9.40 11.28 -11.44
N VAL A 205 -9.55 11.73 -10.20
CA VAL A 205 -8.42 11.95 -9.27
C VAL A 205 -7.68 10.64 -8.98
N LEU A 206 -8.41 9.57 -8.69
CA LEU A 206 -7.82 8.25 -8.44
C LEU A 206 -7.02 7.75 -9.64
N GLN A 207 -7.54 7.88 -10.85
CA GLN A 207 -6.81 7.48 -12.04
C GLN A 207 -5.57 8.35 -12.28
N GLY A 208 -5.67 9.66 -12.05
CA GLY A 208 -4.54 10.58 -12.17
C GLY A 208 -3.41 10.22 -11.19
N VAL A 209 -3.74 10.05 -9.90
CA VAL A 209 -2.77 9.64 -8.88
C VAL A 209 -2.20 8.25 -9.19
N THR A 210 -3.04 7.30 -9.62
CA THR A 210 -2.57 5.96 -10.03
C THR A 210 -1.57 6.06 -11.19
N GLY A 211 -1.84 6.90 -12.19
CA GLY A 211 -0.90 7.14 -13.28
C GLY A 211 0.44 7.69 -12.78
N LEU A 212 0.39 8.70 -11.91
CA LEU A 212 1.59 9.31 -11.31
C LEU A 212 2.40 8.30 -10.48
N THR A 213 1.75 7.45 -9.69
CA THR A 213 2.45 6.43 -8.88
C THR A 213 3.08 5.35 -9.76
N LEU A 214 2.42 4.94 -10.84
CA LEU A 214 2.99 4.02 -11.83
C LEU A 214 4.23 4.62 -12.51
N VAL A 215 4.16 5.90 -12.91
CA VAL A 215 5.31 6.62 -13.46
C VAL A 215 6.44 6.72 -12.43
N ALA A 216 6.12 7.01 -11.16
CA ALA A 216 7.11 7.05 -10.09
C ALA A 216 7.83 5.69 -9.94
N TRP A 217 7.09 4.57 -9.93
CA TRP A 217 7.72 3.24 -9.92
C TRP A 217 8.53 2.96 -11.20
N MET A 218 8.05 3.41 -12.36
CA MET A 218 8.78 3.28 -13.63
C MET A 218 10.06 4.11 -13.69
N LEU A 219 10.18 5.21 -12.96
CA LEU A 219 11.40 6.03 -12.96
C LEU A 219 12.35 5.70 -11.79
N LEU A 220 11.80 5.36 -10.62
CA LEU A 220 12.58 5.29 -9.39
C LEU A 220 13.05 3.87 -9.03
N LEU A 221 12.30 2.83 -9.39
CA LEU A 221 12.74 1.44 -9.15
C LEU A 221 13.83 1.07 -10.16
N SER A 222 15.00 0.65 -9.69
CA SER A 222 16.11 0.28 -10.57
C SER A 222 16.94 -0.86 -9.97
N PRO A 223 17.55 -1.75 -10.77
CA PRO A 223 18.41 -2.81 -10.25
C PRO A 223 19.56 -2.27 -9.38
N ALA A 224 20.13 -1.13 -9.77
CA ALA A 224 21.16 -0.43 -8.98
C ALA A 224 20.66 0.01 -7.59
N GLY A 225 19.37 0.34 -7.46
CA GLY A 225 18.74 0.72 -6.19
C GLY A 225 18.62 -0.40 -5.16
N GLU A 226 18.82 -1.67 -5.55
CA GLU A 226 18.92 -2.79 -4.60
C GLU A 226 20.29 -2.87 -3.92
N GLN A 227 21.34 -2.44 -4.63
CA GLN A 227 22.72 -2.51 -4.15
C GLN A 227 23.09 -1.29 -3.30
N VAL A 228 22.46 -0.14 -3.55
CA VAL A 228 22.64 1.07 -2.75
C VAL A 228 21.86 0.94 -1.45
N VAL A 229 22.57 0.52 -0.41
CA VAL A 229 22.11 0.63 0.98
C VAL A 229 22.17 2.10 1.35
N VAL A 230 21.01 2.76 1.44
CA VAL A 230 20.92 4.10 1.99
C VAL A 230 21.05 3.93 3.50
N ALA A 231 22.29 3.86 3.98
CA ALA A 231 22.55 4.19 5.35
C ALA A 231 22.20 5.67 5.50
N SER A 232 21.10 5.98 6.18
CA SER A 232 20.88 7.32 6.72
C SER A 232 22.02 7.57 7.71
N ARG A 233 23.14 8.06 7.17
CA ARG A 233 24.41 8.22 7.86
C ARG A 233 24.27 9.41 8.80
N ARG A 234 23.72 9.17 10.00
CA ARG A 234 24.45 9.63 11.18
C ARG A 234 25.48 8.55 11.46
N PRO A 235 26.78 8.87 11.54
CA PRO A 235 27.72 7.93 12.11
C PRO A 235 27.25 7.70 13.53
N TRP A 236 26.58 6.58 13.76
CA TRP A 236 26.45 6.02 15.10
C TRP A 236 27.90 5.66 15.43
N GLU A 237 28.55 6.44 16.29
CA GLU A 237 29.91 6.17 16.71
C GLU A 237 29.95 4.73 17.24
N ALA A 238 30.98 3.96 16.89
CA ALA A 238 31.14 2.58 17.36
C ALA A 238 31.01 2.47 18.90
N GLU A 239 31.26 3.57 19.62
CA GLU A 239 31.02 3.72 21.05
C GLU A 239 29.55 3.56 21.48
N ASP A 240 28.59 4.04 20.70
CA ASP A 240 27.18 3.96 21.08
C ASP A 240 26.58 2.57 20.80
N GLU A 241 27.15 1.82 19.84
CA GLU A 241 26.79 0.41 19.59
C GLU A 241 27.29 -0.48 20.75
N GLU A 242 28.53 -0.26 21.22
CA GLU A 242 29.04 -0.93 22.43
C GLU A 242 28.26 -0.58 23.69
N ARG A 243 27.81 0.69 23.83
CA ARG A 243 26.97 1.11 24.96
C ARG A 243 25.61 0.44 24.94
N LEU A 244 24.98 0.29 23.76
CA LEU A 244 23.68 -0.40 23.62
C LEU A 244 23.79 -1.89 23.92
N VAL A 245 24.84 -2.57 23.44
CA VAL A 245 25.10 -3.99 23.74
C VAL A 245 25.32 -4.19 25.25
N ARG A 246 26.13 -3.34 25.89
CA ARG A 246 26.29 -3.37 27.36
C ARG A 246 24.97 -3.13 28.10
N HIS A 247 24.13 -2.22 27.62
CA HIS A 247 22.84 -1.93 28.25
C HIS A 247 21.88 -3.13 28.16
N LEU A 248 21.89 -3.84 27.03
CA LEU A 248 21.14 -5.08 26.84
C LEU A 248 21.65 -6.20 27.75
N ASP A 249 22.96 -6.35 27.91
CA ASP A 249 23.56 -7.34 28.81
C ASP A 249 23.21 -7.08 30.28
N LEU A 250 23.15 -5.81 30.69
CA LEU A 250 22.74 -5.42 32.05
C LEU A 250 21.27 -5.76 32.32
N ILE A 251 20.38 -5.49 31.35
CA ILE A 251 18.95 -5.85 31.46
C ILE A 251 18.78 -7.37 31.51
N ASN A 252 19.51 -8.11 30.68
CA ASN A 252 19.45 -9.56 30.64
C ASN A 252 19.95 -10.18 31.97
N ALA A 253 21.05 -9.66 32.52
CA ALA A 253 21.57 -10.08 33.82
C ALA A 253 20.60 -9.76 34.97
N ALA A 254 19.90 -8.63 34.93
CA ALA A 254 18.89 -8.27 35.92
C ALA A 254 17.67 -9.21 35.86
N LEU A 255 17.17 -9.51 34.65
CA LEU A 255 16.05 -10.43 34.46
C LEU A 255 16.39 -11.87 34.90
N LEU A 256 17.60 -12.35 34.60
CA LEU A 256 18.08 -13.66 35.05
C LEU A 256 18.23 -13.77 36.58
N ARG A 257 18.53 -12.66 37.28
CA ARG A 257 18.55 -12.63 38.76
C ARG A 257 17.15 -12.66 39.36
N VAL A 258 16.19 -12.00 38.72
CA VAL A 258 14.78 -12.02 39.18
C VAL A 258 14.15 -13.39 38.92
N ALA A 259 14.48 -14.05 37.81
CA ALA A 259 13.96 -15.39 37.48
C ALA A 259 14.58 -16.54 38.31
N ARG A 260 15.69 -16.30 39.00
CA ARG A 260 16.33 -17.28 39.91
C ARG A 260 15.89 -17.15 41.38
N LYS A 261 15.01 -16.20 41.68
CA LYS A 261 14.38 -16.02 42.99
C LYS A 261 12.95 -16.56 42.95
#